data_AF-R6GZH0-F1
#
_entry.id   AF-R6GZH0-F1
#
_cell.length_a   1.000
_cell.length_b   1.000
_cell.length_c   1.000
_cell.angle_alpha   90.00
_cell.angle_beta   90.00
_cell.angle_gamma   90.00
#
_symmetry.space_group_name_H-M   'P 1'
#
loop_
_entity.id
_entity.type
_entity.pdbx_description
1 polymer ?
#
loop_
_entity_poly.entity_id
_entity_poly.type
_entity_poly.pdbx_seq_one_letter_code
_entity_poly.pdbx_strand_id
1 'polypeptide(L)'
;MVEFFQDFRTPDGLIFVDPAMADGGKLYAALGPDFPQAMARVCAQADILVPNLTEACLLTGTPYDPAPCPQYMEDLLKKLLDLGCRQVLLTGAEVRPGEVGVLGLDQTGRSFSYGLPRLPQSYHGTGDLFASACVGGLMNGLNLERSARIAARFVSASISATAVNPDASWYGVEFEGQIPTLLSLLDQARQLAGPV
;
A
#
# COMPACT_ATOMS: atom_id res chain seq x y z
N MET A 1 14.05 4.52 14.72
CA MET A 1 13.02 3.60 14.16
C MET A 1 13.50 2.16 14.16
N VAL A 2 14.63 1.82 13.54
CA VAL A 2 15.17 0.44 13.57
C VAL A 2 15.38 -0.07 15.01
N GLU A 3 15.97 0.74 15.88
CA GLU A 3 16.12 0.42 17.31
C GLU A 3 14.75 0.18 17.99
N PHE A 4 13.75 1.02 17.72
CA PHE A 4 12.40 0.84 18.24
C PHE A 4 11.79 -0.52 17.81
N PHE A 5 11.97 -0.94 16.55
CA PHE A 5 11.53 -2.26 16.14
C PHE A 5 12.29 -3.37 16.87
N GLN A 6 13.60 -3.22 17.09
CA GLN A 6 14.40 -4.22 17.81
C GLN A 6 13.96 -4.35 19.28
N ASP A 7 13.67 -3.22 19.93
CA ASP A 7 13.31 -3.18 21.36
C ASP A 7 11.89 -3.68 21.64
N PHE A 8 10.95 -3.47 20.70
CA PHE A 8 9.52 -3.75 20.90
C PHE A 8 8.97 -4.93 20.08
N ARG A 9 9.78 -5.57 19.22
CA ARG A 9 9.35 -6.72 18.44
C ARG A 9 9.05 -7.92 19.35
N THR A 10 7.88 -8.51 19.16
CA THR A 10 7.47 -9.77 19.79
C THR A 10 7.39 -10.88 18.73
N PRO A 11 7.38 -12.17 19.12
CA PRO A 11 7.24 -13.28 18.17
C PRO A 11 5.99 -13.20 17.29
N ASP A 12 4.88 -12.71 17.87
CA ASP A 12 3.59 -12.56 17.19
C ASP A 12 3.35 -11.14 16.65
N GLY A 13 4.31 -10.23 16.86
CA GLY A 13 4.22 -8.84 16.43
C GLY A 13 4.41 -8.69 14.93
N LEU A 14 3.56 -7.88 14.29
CA LEU A 14 3.63 -7.57 12.87
C LEU A 14 4.27 -6.20 12.65
N ILE A 15 5.36 -6.14 11.88
CA ILE A 15 5.95 -4.89 11.42
C ILE A 15 5.43 -4.58 10.02
N PHE A 16 4.50 -3.64 9.93
CA PHE A 16 3.95 -3.11 8.68
C PHE A 16 4.55 -1.73 8.41
N VAL A 17 5.13 -1.52 7.22
CA VAL A 17 5.78 -0.26 6.86
C VAL A 17 5.19 0.29 5.57
N ASP A 18 4.57 1.46 5.68
CA ASP A 18 4.35 2.39 4.56
C ASP A 18 5.50 3.43 4.60
N PRO A 19 6.35 3.51 3.56
CA PRO A 19 7.50 4.42 3.58
C PRO A 19 7.14 5.89 3.39
N ALA A 20 5.93 6.23 2.92
CA ALA A 20 5.33 7.57 2.86
C ALA A 20 6.32 8.73 2.62
N MET A 21 7.06 8.68 1.51
CA MET A 21 8.16 9.63 1.24
C MET A 21 8.12 10.28 -0.15
N ALA A 22 7.35 9.73 -1.08
CA ALA A 22 7.40 10.19 -2.46
C ALA A 22 6.12 9.88 -3.21
N ASP A 23 5.81 10.69 -4.21
CA ASP A 23 4.72 10.44 -5.14
C ASP A 23 4.98 11.14 -6.49
N GLY A 24 4.32 10.70 -7.57
CA GLY A 24 4.44 11.31 -8.89
C GLY A 24 5.87 11.37 -9.45
N GLY A 25 6.71 10.39 -9.10
CA GLY A 25 8.11 10.33 -9.54
C GLY A 25 9.08 11.19 -8.74
N LYS A 26 8.67 11.83 -7.64
CA LYS A 26 9.51 12.76 -6.86
C LYS A 26 9.33 12.59 -5.35
N LEU A 27 10.41 12.85 -4.61
CA LEU A 27 10.36 12.98 -3.14
C LEU A 27 9.47 14.15 -2.73
N TYR A 28 8.84 14.02 -1.56
CA TYR A 28 8.17 15.15 -0.93
C TYR A 28 9.17 16.27 -0.60
N ALA A 29 8.73 17.52 -0.73
CA ALA A 29 9.60 18.71 -0.75
C ALA A 29 10.48 18.89 0.50
N ALA A 30 10.08 18.33 1.64
CA ALA A 30 10.83 18.43 2.89
C ALA A 30 11.92 17.34 3.05
N LEU A 31 12.02 16.38 2.13
CA LEU A 31 12.90 15.22 2.25
C LEU A 31 14.17 15.39 1.40
N GLY A 32 15.32 15.16 2.02
CA GLY A 32 16.62 15.22 1.36
C GLY A 32 16.92 13.99 0.48
N PRO A 33 17.92 14.08 -0.40
CA PRO A 33 18.29 12.99 -1.33
C PRO A 33 18.78 11.72 -0.62
N ASP A 34 19.25 11.82 0.62
CA ASP A 34 19.72 10.67 1.41
C ASP A 34 18.58 9.93 2.12
N PHE A 35 17.36 10.49 2.11
CA PHE A 35 16.21 9.95 2.84
C PHE A 35 15.79 8.55 2.36
N PRO A 36 15.71 8.24 1.05
CA PRO A 36 15.41 6.89 0.58
C PRO A 36 16.37 5.83 1.12
N GLN A 37 17.66 6.14 1.22
CA GLN A 37 18.65 5.18 1.73
C GLN A 37 18.46 4.92 3.23
N ALA A 38 18.12 5.95 4.00
CA ALA A 38 17.77 5.79 5.41
C ALA A 38 16.46 4.99 5.57
N MET A 39 15.44 5.29 4.75
CA MET A 39 14.15 4.59 4.76
C MET A 39 14.28 3.12 4.36
N ALA A 40 15.15 2.78 3.39
CA ALA A 40 15.42 1.40 3.01
C ALA A 40 15.88 0.54 4.19
N ARG A 41 16.63 1.10 5.15
CA ARG A 41 17.03 0.38 6.38
C ARG A 41 15.85 0.10 7.31
N VAL A 42 14.84 0.97 7.32
CA VAL A 42 13.59 0.74 8.06
C VAL A 42 12.75 -0.32 7.34
N CYS A 43 12.59 -0.19 6.02
CA CYS A 43 11.85 -1.15 5.18
C CYS A 43 12.44 -2.57 5.26
N ALA A 44 13.75 -2.71 5.41
CA ALA A 44 14.43 -3.99 5.59
C ALA A 44 13.97 -4.77 6.85
N GLN A 45 13.39 -4.09 7.84
CA GLN A 45 12.87 -4.72 9.06
C GLN A 45 11.39 -5.17 8.93
N ALA A 46 10.71 -4.78 7.84
CA ALA A 46 9.28 -4.97 7.68
C ALA A 46 8.91 -6.43 7.41
N ASP A 47 7.85 -6.90 8.08
CA ASP A 47 7.17 -8.13 7.67
C ASP A 47 6.31 -7.88 6.42
N ILE A 48 5.71 -6.69 6.32
CA ILE A 48 4.96 -6.24 5.15
C ILE A 48 5.39 -4.82 4.79
N LEU A 49 5.93 -4.64 3.59
CA LEU A 49 6.31 -3.35 3.01
C LEU A 49 5.26 -2.91 1.99
N VAL A 50 4.77 -1.68 2.06
CA VAL A 50 3.69 -1.19 1.18
C VAL A 50 4.09 0.14 0.51
N PRO A 51 5.02 0.13 -0.45
CA PRO A 51 5.40 1.33 -1.16
C PRO A 51 4.43 1.60 -2.32
N ASN A 52 4.30 2.86 -2.71
CA ASN A 52 3.82 3.19 -4.05
C ASN A 52 4.96 3.02 -5.09
N LEU A 53 4.62 3.13 -6.38
CA LEU A 53 5.58 3.01 -7.49
C LEU A 53 6.79 3.95 -7.37
N THR A 54 6.57 5.21 -6.99
CA THR A 54 7.65 6.19 -6.85
C THR A 54 8.62 5.78 -5.74
N GLU A 55 8.08 5.40 -4.59
CA GLU A 55 8.86 5.00 -3.42
C GLU A 55 9.63 3.71 -3.69
N ALA A 56 9.00 2.74 -4.35
CA ALA A 56 9.63 1.51 -4.75
C ALA A 56 10.87 1.74 -5.63
N CYS A 57 10.75 2.62 -6.62
CA CYS A 57 11.86 3.02 -7.47
C CYS A 57 13.00 3.66 -6.68
N LEU A 58 12.67 4.59 -5.77
CA LEU A 58 13.66 5.25 -4.92
C LEU A 58 14.36 4.30 -3.94
N LEU A 59 13.61 3.39 -3.30
CA LEU A 59 14.16 2.42 -2.34
C LEU A 59 15.14 1.44 -2.99
N THR A 60 14.89 1.08 -4.26
CA THR A 60 15.67 0.09 -5.01
C THR A 60 16.72 0.70 -5.95
N GLY A 61 16.76 2.03 -6.07
CA GLY A 61 17.55 2.71 -7.09
C GLY A 61 17.15 2.37 -8.53
N THR A 62 15.90 1.96 -8.75
CA THR A 62 15.36 1.65 -10.08
C THR A 62 14.89 2.95 -10.77
N PRO A 63 15.21 3.19 -12.05
CA PRO A 63 14.69 4.34 -12.78
C PRO A 63 13.16 4.34 -12.82
N TYR A 64 12.53 5.46 -12.48
CA TYR A 64 11.08 5.59 -12.48
C TYR A 64 10.52 5.56 -13.91
N ASP A 65 9.52 4.72 -14.14
CA ASP A 65 8.72 4.66 -15.36
C ASP A 65 7.25 4.93 -15.00
N PRO A 66 6.59 5.97 -15.55
CA PRO A 66 5.19 6.25 -15.27
C PRO A 66 4.21 5.25 -15.91
N ALA A 67 4.65 4.43 -16.86
CA ALA A 67 3.83 3.42 -17.55
C ALA A 67 4.60 2.08 -17.64
N PRO A 68 4.96 1.49 -16.48
CA PRO A 68 5.85 0.34 -16.44
C PRO A 68 5.19 -0.89 -17.05
N CYS A 69 5.97 -1.69 -17.77
CA CYS A 69 5.50 -2.97 -18.26
C CYS A 69 5.40 -4.01 -17.13
N PRO A 70 4.67 -5.13 -17.31
CA PRO A 70 4.55 -6.15 -16.27
C PRO A 70 5.89 -6.71 -15.76
N GLN A 71 6.88 -6.89 -16.65
CA GLN A 71 8.21 -7.37 -16.27
C GLN A 71 8.92 -6.39 -15.34
N TYR A 72 8.83 -5.09 -15.62
CA TYR A 72 9.40 -4.05 -14.78
C TYR A 72 8.85 -4.15 -13.35
N MET A 73 7.53 -4.34 -13.22
CA MET A 73 6.87 -4.45 -11.91
C MET A 73 7.29 -5.70 -11.16
N GLU A 74 7.43 -6.83 -11.85
CA GLU A 74 7.92 -8.08 -11.25
C GLU A 74 9.35 -7.93 -10.74
N ASP A 75 10.24 -7.35 -11.54
CA ASP A 75 11.64 -7.13 -11.16
C ASP A 75 11.75 -6.12 -9.99
N LEU A 76 10.89 -5.10 -9.99
CA LEU A 76 10.82 -4.12 -8.90
C LEU A 76 10.36 -4.77 -7.58
N LEU A 77 9.34 -5.63 -7.62
CA LEU A 77 8.88 -6.38 -6.44
C LEU A 77 9.97 -7.28 -5.88
N LYS A 78 10.73 -7.99 -6.74
CA LYS A 78 11.87 -8.82 -6.32
C LYS A 78 12.95 -7.99 -5.63
N LYS A 79 13.33 -6.86 -6.22
CA LYS A 79 14.32 -5.94 -5.61
C LYS A 79 13.85 -5.39 -4.26
N LEU A 80 12.55 -5.18 -4.06
CA LEU A 80 12.01 -4.77 -2.77
C LEU A 80 12.12 -5.89 -1.73
N LEU A 81 11.85 -7.13 -2.11
CA LEU A 81 12.07 -8.29 -1.24
C LEU A 81 13.57 -8.47 -0.89
N ASP A 82 14.47 -8.17 -1.82
CA ASP A 82 15.92 -8.20 -1.58
C ASP A 82 16.39 -7.17 -0.54
N LEU A 83 15.58 -6.16 -0.20
CA LEU A 83 15.86 -5.26 0.92
C LEU A 83 15.79 -5.99 2.28
N GLY A 84 15.08 -7.12 2.36
CA GLY A 84 14.95 -7.94 3.56
C GLY A 84 13.52 -8.08 4.09
N CYS A 85 12.53 -7.44 3.48
CA CYS A 85 11.14 -7.59 3.90
C CYS A 85 10.56 -8.97 3.49
N ARG A 86 9.56 -9.46 4.24
CA ARG A 86 8.99 -10.81 3.99
C ARG A 86 7.94 -10.81 2.87
N GLN A 87 7.15 -9.75 2.82
CA GLN A 87 6.08 -9.55 1.85
C GLN A 87 6.07 -8.09 1.40
N VAL A 88 5.72 -7.85 0.15
CA VAL A 88 5.61 -6.51 -0.42
C VAL A 88 4.26 -6.33 -1.13
N LEU A 89 3.66 -5.15 -0.96
CA LEU A 89 2.47 -4.69 -1.66
C LEU A 89 2.79 -3.40 -2.41
N LEU A 90 2.97 -3.48 -3.72
CA LEU A 90 3.18 -2.32 -4.57
C LEU A 90 1.84 -1.69 -4.93
N THR A 91 1.60 -0.46 -4.44
CA THR A 91 0.35 0.29 -4.65
C THR A 91 0.48 1.32 -5.78
N GLY A 92 -0.66 1.82 -6.26
CA GLY A 92 -0.70 2.82 -7.33
C GLY A 92 -0.26 2.28 -8.70
N ALA A 93 -0.16 0.96 -8.83
CA ALA A 93 0.25 0.25 -10.02
C ALA A 93 -0.91 0.09 -11.02
N GLU A 94 -0.65 0.28 -12.32
CA GLU A 94 -1.58 -0.21 -13.34
C GLU A 94 -1.45 -1.73 -13.43
N VAL A 95 -2.49 -2.44 -12.99
CA VAL A 95 -2.46 -3.92 -12.95
C VAL A 95 -3.06 -4.54 -14.21
N ARG A 96 -3.93 -3.79 -14.90
CA ARG A 96 -4.54 -4.08 -16.20
C ARG A 96 -4.85 -2.76 -16.89
N PRO A 97 -5.01 -2.73 -18.23
CA PRO A 97 -5.37 -1.52 -18.95
C PRO A 97 -6.59 -0.81 -18.33
N GLY A 98 -6.38 0.39 -17.81
CA GLY A 98 -7.44 1.20 -17.17
C GLY A 98 -7.78 0.84 -15.72
N GLU A 99 -7.09 -0.13 -15.12
CA GLU A 99 -7.25 -0.50 -13.71
C GLU A 99 -6.01 -0.18 -12.89
N VAL A 100 -6.21 0.50 -11.76
CA VAL A 100 -5.16 0.77 -10.76
C VAL A 100 -5.42 -0.10 -9.55
N GLY A 101 -4.35 -0.58 -8.93
CA GLY A 101 -4.47 -1.21 -7.64
C GLY A 101 -3.15 -1.65 -7.05
N VAL A 102 -3.12 -2.90 -6.63
CA VAL A 102 -2.07 -3.48 -5.80
C VAL A 102 -1.52 -4.75 -6.41
N LEU A 103 -0.20 -4.88 -6.42
CA LEU A 103 0.52 -6.12 -6.70
C LEU A 103 1.17 -6.61 -5.41
N GLY A 104 0.97 -7.88 -5.07
CA GLY A 104 1.59 -8.52 -3.93
C GLY A 104 2.60 -9.59 -4.35
N LEU A 105 3.71 -9.67 -3.63
CA LEU A 105 4.72 -10.74 -3.76
C LEU A 105 5.30 -11.08 -2.38
N ASP A 106 5.54 -12.36 -2.12
CA ASP A 106 6.25 -12.83 -0.93
C ASP A 106 7.57 -13.56 -1.26
N GLN A 107 8.39 -13.79 -0.22
CA GLN A 107 9.66 -14.51 -0.32
C GLN A 107 9.53 -15.96 -0.81
N THR A 108 8.32 -16.55 -0.81
CA THR A 108 8.07 -17.90 -1.35
C THR A 108 7.78 -17.88 -2.85
N GLY A 109 7.66 -16.69 -3.44
CA GLY A 109 7.28 -16.49 -4.83
C GLY A 109 5.77 -16.49 -5.07
N ARG A 110 4.94 -16.55 -4.01
CA ARG A 110 3.50 -16.39 -4.17
C ARG A 110 3.20 -14.93 -4.49
N SER A 111 2.43 -14.73 -5.56
CA SER A 111 2.00 -13.41 -6.01
C SER A 111 0.49 -13.30 -6.13
N PHE A 112 -0.02 -12.08 -6.07
CA PHE A 112 -1.40 -11.76 -6.39
C PHE A 112 -1.49 -10.34 -6.96
N SER A 113 -2.59 -10.07 -7.67
CA SER A 113 -2.93 -8.71 -8.09
C SER A 113 -4.40 -8.42 -7.85
N TYR A 114 -4.70 -7.14 -7.64
CA TYR A 114 -6.07 -6.66 -7.56
C TYR A 114 -6.16 -5.24 -8.11
N GLY A 115 -7.12 -5.02 -9.00
CA GLY A 115 -7.34 -3.75 -9.68
C GLY A 115 -8.78 -3.27 -9.53
N LEU A 116 -8.93 -1.95 -9.57
CA LEU A 116 -10.20 -1.26 -9.69
C LEU A 116 -10.10 -0.24 -10.83
N PRO A 117 -11.21 0.13 -11.48
CA PRO A 117 -11.20 1.16 -12.52
C PRO A 117 -10.50 2.44 -12.03
N ARG A 118 -9.59 2.98 -12.84
CA ARG A 118 -8.89 4.22 -12.52
C ARG A 118 -9.90 5.36 -12.41
N LEU A 119 -9.90 6.04 -11.27
CA LEU A 119 -10.65 7.28 -11.08
C LEU A 119 -9.82 8.45 -11.62
N PRO A 120 -10.44 9.46 -12.26
CA PRO A 120 -9.71 10.59 -12.83
C PRO A 120 -9.14 11.55 -11.78
N GLN A 121 -9.68 11.51 -10.55
CA GLN A 121 -9.20 12.31 -9.43
C GLN A 121 -8.05 11.62 -8.70
N SER A 122 -7.13 12.43 -8.17
CA SER A 122 -6.07 12.00 -7.27
C SER A 122 -6.09 12.89 -6.03
N TYR A 123 -5.94 12.28 -4.86
CA TYR A 123 -5.98 12.95 -3.57
C TYR A 123 -4.82 12.47 -2.69
N HIS A 124 -4.28 13.37 -1.88
CA HIS A 124 -3.26 13.04 -0.88
C HIS A 124 -3.86 12.21 0.27
N GLY A 125 -3.02 11.42 0.94
CA GLY A 125 -3.43 10.57 2.08
C GLY A 125 -4.11 9.24 1.70
N THR A 126 -4.23 8.93 0.40
CA THR A 126 -4.77 7.63 -0.06
C THR A 126 -3.88 6.45 0.33
N GLY A 127 -2.56 6.66 0.41
CA GLY A 127 -1.58 5.69 0.92
C GLY A 127 -1.83 5.35 2.40
N ASP A 128 -1.90 6.38 3.26
CA ASP A 128 -2.19 6.20 4.69
C ASP A 128 -3.52 5.48 4.93
N LEU A 129 -4.54 5.82 4.12
CA LEU A 129 -5.84 5.18 4.17
C LEU A 129 -5.77 3.71 3.76
N PHE A 130 -5.01 3.40 2.71
CA PHE A 130 -4.75 2.02 2.29
C PHE A 130 -4.04 1.23 3.38
N ALA A 131 -2.93 1.76 3.91
CA ALA A 131 -2.13 1.12 4.95
C ALA A 131 -2.97 0.83 6.20
N SER A 132 -3.72 1.82 6.67
CA SER A 132 -4.57 1.70 7.85
C SER A 132 -5.67 0.65 7.68
N ALA A 133 -6.38 0.66 6.55
CA ALA A 133 -7.43 -0.32 6.27
C ALA A 133 -6.87 -1.73 6.03
N CYS A 134 -5.69 -1.84 5.43
CA CYS A 134 -5.01 -3.12 5.23
C CYS A 134 -4.62 -3.74 6.57
N VAL A 135 -3.99 -2.97 7.46
CA VAL A 135 -3.68 -3.41 8.83
C VAL A 135 -4.97 -3.77 9.58
N GLY A 136 -6.03 -2.98 9.45
CA GLY A 136 -7.35 -3.30 10.02
C GLY A 136 -7.88 -4.67 9.55
N GLY A 137 -7.72 -5.00 8.26
CA GLY A 137 -8.07 -6.31 7.72
C GLY A 137 -7.24 -7.45 8.33
N LEU A 138 -5.92 -7.26 8.44
CA LEU A 138 -5.01 -8.23 9.05
C LEU A 138 -5.36 -8.49 10.53
N MET A 139 -5.66 -7.43 11.29
CA MET A 139 -6.08 -7.54 12.68
C MET A 139 -7.46 -8.20 12.86
N ASN A 140 -8.26 -8.28 11.78
CA ASN A 140 -9.50 -9.05 11.73
C ASN A 140 -9.30 -10.51 11.30
N GLY A 141 -8.05 -11.01 11.30
CA GLY A 141 -7.72 -12.39 10.95
C GLY A 141 -7.74 -12.70 9.46
N LEU A 142 -7.82 -11.67 8.60
CA LEU A 142 -7.77 -11.86 7.16
C LEU A 142 -6.32 -12.02 6.69
N ASN A 143 -6.13 -12.76 5.60
CA ASN A 143 -4.82 -12.80 4.94
C ASN A 143 -4.51 -11.48 4.19
N LEU A 144 -3.26 -11.32 3.78
CA LEU A 144 -2.77 -10.10 3.14
C LEU A 144 -3.53 -9.74 1.86
N GLU A 145 -3.78 -10.72 0.99
CA GLU A 145 -4.52 -10.52 -0.26
C GLU A 145 -5.93 -9.97 -0.02
N ARG A 146 -6.68 -10.56 0.91
CA ARG A 146 -8.03 -10.08 1.26
C ARG A 146 -7.99 -8.70 1.91
N SER A 147 -7.02 -8.46 2.78
CA SER A 147 -6.84 -7.17 3.45
C SER A 147 -6.52 -6.05 2.46
N ALA A 148 -5.60 -6.30 1.52
CA ALA A 148 -5.25 -5.38 0.45
C ALA A 148 -6.45 -5.08 -0.49
N ARG A 149 -7.27 -6.09 -0.80
CA ARG A 149 -8.51 -5.91 -1.58
C ARG A 149 -9.51 -5.00 -0.90
N ILE A 150 -9.73 -5.19 0.40
CA ILE A 150 -10.63 -4.35 1.20
C ILE A 150 -10.10 -2.91 1.24
N ALA A 151 -8.81 -2.73 1.50
CA ALA A 151 -8.16 -1.42 1.51
C ALA A 151 -8.32 -0.70 0.17
N ALA A 152 -8.04 -1.37 -0.95
CA ALA A 152 -8.20 -0.79 -2.29
C ALA A 152 -9.65 -0.37 -2.58
N ARG A 153 -10.64 -1.19 -2.21
CA ARG A 153 -12.07 -0.86 -2.38
C ARG A 153 -12.49 0.33 -1.52
N PHE A 154 -12.01 0.38 -0.27
CA PHE A 154 -12.30 1.48 0.64
C PHE A 154 -11.69 2.80 0.15
N VAL A 155 -10.44 2.78 -0.32
CA VAL A 155 -9.81 3.95 -0.95
C VAL A 155 -10.59 4.40 -2.19
N SER A 156 -10.95 3.48 -3.09
CA SER A 156 -11.73 3.82 -4.29
C SER A 156 -13.10 4.43 -3.96
N ALA A 157 -13.79 3.90 -2.94
CA ALA A 157 -15.06 4.46 -2.47
C ALA A 157 -14.87 5.87 -1.89
N SER A 158 -13.80 6.09 -1.13
CA SER A 158 -13.50 7.38 -0.50
C SER A 158 -13.13 8.43 -1.55
N ILE A 159 -12.31 8.08 -2.55
CA ILE A 159 -12.00 8.96 -3.69
C ILE A 159 -13.28 9.33 -4.46
N SER A 160 -14.16 8.35 -4.71
CA SER A 160 -15.42 8.59 -5.42
C SER A 160 -16.36 9.52 -4.64
N ALA A 161 -16.44 9.35 -3.32
CA ALA A 161 -17.22 10.23 -2.45
C ALA A 161 -16.66 11.66 -2.42
N THR A 162 -15.34 11.80 -2.37
CA THR A 162 -14.65 13.09 -2.43
C THR A 162 -14.91 13.81 -3.75
N ALA A 163 -14.89 13.08 -4.87
CA ALA A 163 -15.08 13.64 -6.20
C ALA A 163 -16.46 14.29 -6.43
N VAL A 164 -17.48 13.86 -5.70
CA VAL A 164 -18.84 14.40 -5.80
C VAL A 164 -19.16 15.43 -4.72
N ASN A 165 -18.26 15.65 -3.74
CA ASN A 165 -18.43 16.66 -2.72
C ASN A 165 -17.73 17.98 -3.13
N PRO A 166 -18.48 19.04 -3.47
CA PRO A 166 -17.91 20.33 -3.85
C PRO A 166 -17.14 21.02 -2.71
N ASP A 167 -17.43 20.68 -1.45
CA ASP A 167 -16.81 21.29 -0.27
C ASP A 167 -15.52 20.56 0.17
N ALA A 168 -15.20 19.41 -0.43
CA ALA A 168 -14.06 18.56 -0.06
C ALA A 168 -12.69 19.05 -0.58
N SER A 169 -12.63 20.23 -1.18
CA SER A 169 -11.40 20.76 -1.80
C SER A 169 -10.27 21.11 -0.82
N TRP A 170 -10.56 21.23 0.48
CA TRP A 170 -9.60 21.69 1.49
C TRP A 170 -9.16 20.63 2.51
N TYR A 171 -9.85 19.48 2.60
CA TYR A 171 -9.48 18.36 3.47
C TYR A 171 -9.10 17.13 2.63
N GLY A 172 -8.54 16.11 3.29
CA GLY A 172 -8.14 14.87 2.63
C GLY A 172 -9.32 14.10 2.05
N VAL A 173 -9.10 12.83 1.71
CA VAL A 173 -10.15 11.96 1.15
C VAL A 173 -11.31 11.81 2.14
N GLU A 174 -12.55 11.86 1.64
CA GLU A 174 -13.81 11.59 2.37
C GLU A 174 -13.92 10.14 2.86
N PHE A 175 -13.14 9.78 3.88
CA PHE A 175 -13.14 8.42 4.40
C PHE A 175 -14.17 8.22 5.52
N GLU A 176 -14.53 9.26 6.27
CA GLU A 176 -15.45 9.20 7.40
C GLU A 176 -16.83 8.71 6.96
N GLY A 177 -17.35 9.28 5.87
CA GLY A 177 -18.62 8.85 5.26
C GLY A 177 -18.55 7.43 4.67
N GLN A 178 -17.35 6.88 4.47
CA GLN A 178 -17.13 5.55 3.92
C GLN A 178 -16.77 4.50 4.99
N ILE A 179 -16.69 4.86 6.28
CA ILE A 179 -16.50 3.88 7.37
C ILE A 179 -17.56 2.75 7.32
N PRO A 180 -18.87 3.02 7.09
CA PRO A 180 -19.85 1.94 6.93
C PRO A 180 -19.52 0.97 5.79
N THR A 181 -18.98 1.49 4.68
CA THR A 181 -18.50 0.67 3.54
C THR A 181 -17.36 -0.23 3.99
N LEU A 182 -16.37 0.30 4.72
CA LEU A 182 -15.26 -0.50 5.26
C LEU A 182 -15.75 -1.62 6.18
N LEU A 183 -16.66 -1.30 7.12
CA LEU A 183 -17.23 -2.30 8.04
C LEU A 183 -17.96 -3.41 7.30
N SER A 184 -18.80 -3.05 6.31
CA SER A 184 -19.50 -4.04 5.48
C SER A 184 -18.53 -4.93 4.70
N LEU A 185 -17.43 -4.40 4.19
CA LEU A 185 -16.41 -5.18 3.48
C LEU A 185 -15.71 -6.17 4.41
N LEU A 186 -15.38 -5.74 5.63
CA LEU A 186 -14.75 -6.58 6.65
C LEU A 186 -15.69 -7.69 7.14
N ASP A 187 -16.98 -7.41 7.34
CA ASP A 187 -17.98 -8.41 7.74
C ASP A 187 -18.15 -9.48 6.66
N GLN A 188 -18.32 -9.08 5.40
CA GLN A 188 -18.43 -10.01 4.27
C GLN A 188 -17.17 -10.89 4.14
N ALA A 189 -15.99 -10.31 4.28
CA ALA A 189 -14.74 -11.04 4.18
C ALA A 189 -14.56 -12.08 5.30
N ARG A 190 -15.01 -11.77 6.53
CA ARG A 190 -15.00 -12.71 7.66
C ARG A 190 -15.96 -13.87 7.45
N GLN A 191 -17.17 -13.61 6.96
CA GLN A 191 -18.14 -14.67 6.64
C GLN A 191 -17.60 -15.65 5.58
N LEU A 192 -16.87 -15.14 4.59
CA LEU A 192 -16.24 -15.94 3.52
C LEU A 192 -14.96 -16.67 3.95
N ALA A 193 -14.39 -16.32 5.11
CA ALA A 193 -13.18 -16.97 5.62
C ALA A 193 -13.47 -18.28 6.36
N GLY A 194 -14.72 -18.51 6.79
CA GLY A 194 -15.06 -19.60 7.72
C GLY A 194 -14.60 -19.31 9.15
N PRO A 195 -15.07 -20.06 10.17
CA PRO A 195 -14.54 -19.95 11.52
C PRO A 195 -13.06 -20.37 11.55
N VAL A 196 -12.25 -19.60 12.29
CA VAL A 196 -10.82 -19.88 12.58
C VAL A 196 -10.70 -21.14 13.42
#